data_AF-A0A6A3SSK6-F1
#
_entry.id   AF-A0A6A3SSK6-F1
#
_cell.length_a   1.000
_cell.length_b   1.000
_cell.length_c   1.000
_cell.angle_alpha   90.00
_cell.angle_beta   90.00
_cell.angle_gamma   90.00
#
_symmetry.space_group_name_H-M   'P 1'
#
loop_
_entity.id
_entity.type
_entity.pdbx_description
1 polymer ?
#
loop_
_entity_poly.entity_id
_entity_poly.type
_entity_poly.pdbx_seq_one_letter_code
_entity_poly.pdbx_strand_id
1 'polypeptide(L)'
;MATNNPFSIRQVCSYFYKAVTDSQDEPTSYFRCQCSVVRKQAPKPGYSNLFDHILKRHPDFVATMMASGTNTATLVSFIDQKSQTVFCRLDWTTACNLPFTWCEDPIVAKYTNLEHLSSETLLKYAHLVVRQVEIDIGLALPVIFGIMFDGWTFQSEHYTAVYAVFEHDGRADKVLLAFAPLIDNDVADHSSASHVKFLEGILPFFGRDISDVVYLVGDNCAVNSKLADLLDIPLVGCASHRLNLAVQVFMADYEPLLGKIQELMRKLRNLNHSAKLR
;
A
#
# COMPACT_ATOMS: atom_id res chain seq x y z
N MET A 1 -17.24 -45.83 16.99
CA MET A 1 -16.93 -45.50 15.59
C MET A 1 -15.61 -44.76 15.58
N ALA A 2 -14.55 -45.38 15.08
CA ALA A 2 -13.24 -44.77 14.96
C ALA A 2 -13.31 -43.67 13.88
N THR A 3 -13.16 -42.42 14.28
CA THR A 3 -13.10 -41.28 13.37
C THR A 3 -11.71 -41.25 12.74
N ASN A 4 -11.63 -41.37 11.42
CA ASN A 4 -10.42 -41.26 10.60
C ASN A 4 -9.86 -39.82 10.66
N ASN A 5 -9.30 -39.43 11.81
CA ASN A 5 -8.53 -38.18 11.93
C ASN A 5 -7.06 -38.47 11.56
N PRO A 6 -6.53 -37.94 10.44
CA PRO A 6 -5.15 -38.14 10.04
C PRO A 6 -4.14 -37.34 10.88
N PHE A 7 -4.61 -36.43 11.75
CA PHE A 7 -3.77 -35.52 12.53
C PHE A 7 -3.73 -35.90 14.02
N SER A 8 -2.55 -35.84 14.63
CA SER A 8 -2.42 -35.96 16.08
C SER A 8 -3.06 -34.77 16.80
N ILE A 9 -3.51 -34.97 18.05
CA ILE A 9 -4.08 -33.91 18.89
C ILE A 9 -3.14 -32.70 18.99
N ARG A 10 -1.82 -32.95 19.04
CA ARG A 10 -0.79 -31.90 19.08
C ARG A 10 -0.73 -31.10 17.78
N GLN A 11 -0.80 -31.76 16.61
CA GLN A 11 -0.84 -31.08 15.31
C GLN A 11 -2.10 -30.22 15.20
N VAL A 12 -3.25 -30.75 15.60
CA VAL A 12 -4.53 -30.00 15.58
C VAL A 12 -4.46 -28.80 16.53
N CYS A 13 -4.00 -28.98 17.77
CA CYS A 13 -3.91 -27.86 18.70
C CYS A 13 -2.87 -26.81 18.26
N SER A 14 -1.74 -27.22 17.68
CA SER A 14 -0.73 -26.29 17.15
C SER A 14 -1.26 -25.52 15.95
N TYR A 15 -2.18 -26.10 15.18
CA TYR A 15 -2.83 -25.43 14.05
C TYR A 15 -3.89 -24.40 14.52
N PHE A 16 -4.70 -24.72 15.53
CA PHE A 16 -5.81 -23.86 15.95
C PHE A 16 -5.47 -22.84 17.03
N TYR A 17 -4.31 -22.93 17.67
CA TYR A 17 -3.96 -22.05 18.79
C TYR A 17 -2.61 -21.36 18.60
N LYS A 18 -2.55 -20.10 19.03
CA LYS A 18 -1.29 -19.37 19.27
C LYS A 18 -1.09 -19.18 20.77
N ALA A 19 0.14 -19.32 21.25
CA ALA A 19 0.48 -18.97 22.62
C ALA A 19 0.29 -17.45 22.81
N VAL A 20 -0.33 -17.07 23.92
CA VAL A 20 -0.42 -15.67 24.33
C VAL A 20 0.88 -15.34 25.03
N THR A 21 1.58 -14.32 24.55
CA THR A 21 2.79 -13.80 25.18
C THR A 21 2.43 -12.71 26.20
N ASP A 22 3.29 -12.54 27.21
CA ASP A 22 3.19 -11.42 28.15
C ASP A 22 3.87 -10.15 27.60
N SER A 23 3.97 -9.11 28.42
CA SER A 23 4.61 -7.83 28.06
C SER A 23 6.11 -7.93 27.73
N GLN A 24 6.73 -9.09 27.95
CA GLN A 24 8.14 -9.38 27.68
C GLN A 24 8.30 -10.38 26.53
N ASP A 25 7.23 -10.64 25.77
CA ASP A 25 7.17 -11.65 24.71
C ASP A 25 7.40 -13.10 25.17
N GLU A 26 7.27 -13.38 26.48
CA GLU A 26 7.45 -14.73 27.02
C GLU A 26 6.14 -15.55 26.91
N PRO A 27 6.20 -16.85 26.54
CA PRO A 27 5.02 -17.68 26.38
C PRO A 27 4.29 -17.92 27.70
N THR A 28 3.03 -17.53 27.79
CA THR A 28 2.19 -17.83 28.97
C THR A 28 1.53 -19.21 28.87
N SER A 29 0.84 -19.63 29.96
CA SER A 29 -0.02 -20.83 29.95
C SER A 29 -1.34 -20.67 29.18
N TYR A 30 -1.56 -19.51 28.55
CA TYR A 30 -2.77 -19.19 27.79
C TYR A 30 -2.54 -19.31 26.29
N PHE A 31 -3.54 -19.85 25.63
CA PHE A 31 -3.56 -20.06 24.19
C PHE A 31 -4.82 -19.40 23.61
N ARG A 32 -4.65 -18.65 22.54
CA ARG A 32 -5.75 -18.02 21.80
C ARG A 32 -6.11 -18.89 20.61
N CYS A 33 -7.36 -19.34 20.56
CA CYS A 33 -7.89 -20.09 19.42
C CYS A 33 -8.15 -19.18 18.21
N GLN A 34 -8.21 -19.75 17.00
CA GLN A 34 -8.67 -19.07 15.78
C GLN A 34 -10.04 -18.41 15.93
N CYS A 35 -10.95 -18.94 16.75
CA CYS A 35 -12.23 -18.29 17.07
C CYS A 35 -12.12 -17.15 18.11
N SER A 36 -10.92 -16.65 18.38
CA SER A 36 -10.57 -15.61 19.37
C SER A 36 -10.79 -15.99 20.85
N VAL A 37 -11.27 -17.20 21.14
CA VAL A 37 -11.45 -17.67 22.52
C VAL A 37 -10.09 -18.01 23.14
N VAL A 38 -9.80 -17.43 24.31
CA VAL A 38 -8.59 -17.72 25.08
C VAL A 38 -8.83 -18.89 26.04
N ARG A 39 -7.90 -19.84 26.09
CA ARG A 39 -7.95 -21.04 26.94
C ARG A 39 -6.62 -21.25 27.66
N LYS A 40 -6.68 -21.57 28.95
CA LYS A 40 -5.51 -22.00 29.72
C LYS A 40 -5.26 -23.49 29.48
N GLN A 41 -4.02 -23.88 29.19
CA GLN A 41 -3.66 -25.29 29.05
C GLN A 41 -3.66 -25.98 30.42
N ALA A 42 -4.26 -27.17 30.51
CA ALA A 42 -4.36 -27.91 31.77
C ALA A 42 -3.04 -28.65 32.09
N PRO A 43 -2.57 -28.66 33.35
CA PRO A 43 -1.26 -29.21 33.71
C PRO A 43 -1.12 -30.74 33.59
N LYS A 44 -2.21 -31.52 33.53
CA LYS A 44 -2.17 -32.98 33.71
C LYS A 44 -2.71 -33.87 32.55
N PRO A 45 -3.50 -33.40 31.57
CA PRO A 45 -3.77 -34.19 30.36
C PRO A 45 -3.06 -33.66 29.10
N GLY A 46 -2.30 -32.57 29.18
CA GLY A 46 -1.72 -31.93 27.99
C GLY A 46 -2.78 -31.22 27.14
N TYR A 47 -2.80 -31.48 25.83
CA TYR A 47 -3.62 -30.75 24.83
C TYR A 47 -5.13 -31.10 24.81
N SER A 48 -5.61 -32.04 25.63
CA SER A 48 -6.99 -32.54 25.55
C SER A 48 -8.06 -31.46 25.73
N ASN A 49 -7.87 -30.52 26.64
CA ASN A 49 -8.85 -29.45 26.89
C ASN A 49 -8.89 -28.41 25.75
N LEU A 50 -7.76 -28.21 25.07
CA LEU A 50 -7.67 -27.37 23.89
C LEU A 50 -8.36 -28.07 22.70
N PHE A 51 -8.19 -29.39 22.58
CA PHE A 51 -8.80 -30.20 21.54
C PHE A 51 -10.32 -30.32 21.69
N ASP A 52 -10.84 -30.47 22.91
CA ASP A 52 -12.29 -30.48 23.18
C ASP A 52 -12.98 -29.20 22.73
N HIS A 53 -12.28 -28.07 22.82
CA HIS A 53 -12.78 -26.80 22.29
C HIS A 53 -12.83 -26.81 20.77
N ILE A 54 -11.81 -27.36 20.10
CA ILE A 54 -11.76 -27.48 18.64
C ILE A 54 -12.90 -28.37 18.15
N LEU A 55 -13.12 -29.53 18.76
CA LEU A 55 -14.24 -30.41 18.39
C LEU A 55 -15.61 -29.73 18.50
N LYS A 56 -15.78 -28.77 19.43
CA LYS A 56 -17.04 -28.05 19.63
C LYS A 56 -17.20 -26.82 18.74
N ARG A 57 -16.11 -26.13 18.39
CA ARG A 57 -16.15 -24.83 17.68
C ARG A 57 -15.67 -24.90 16.24
N HIS A 58 -14.97 -25.96 15.87
CA HIS A 58 -14.40 -26.21 14.54
C HIS A 58 -14.68 -27.67 14.14
N PRO A 59 -15.95 -28.06 13.93
CA PRO A 59 -16.31 -29.45 13.61
C PRO A 59 -15.71 -29.92 12.27
N ASP A 60 -15.38 -28.99 11.40
CA ASP A 60 -14.77 -29.17 10.09
C ASP A 60 -13.23 -29.12 10.09
N PHE A 61 -12.59 -29.14 11.27
CA PHE A 61 -11.14 -28.92 11.42
C PHE A 61 -10.26 -29.79 10.52
N VAL A 62 -10.68 -31.03 10.22
CA VAL A 62 -9.94 -31.94 9.33
C VAL A 62 -9.89 -31.38 7.91
N ALA A 63 -11.01 -30.87 7.39
CA ALA A 63 -11.06 -30.27 6.05
C ALA A 63 -10.23 -28.97 6.01
N THR A 64 -10.33 -28.14 7.05
CA THR A 64 -9.55 -26.90 7.18
C THR A 64 -8.05 -27.19 7.18
N MET A 65 -7.60 -28.19 7.93
CA MET A 65 -6.18 -28.56 8.02
C MET A 65 -5.65 -29.24 6.76
N MET A 66 -6.49 -29.99 6.03
CA MET A 66 -6.10 -30.61 4.76
C MET A 66 -6.02 -29.58 3.62
N ALA A 67 -6.81 -28.50 3.67
CA ALA A 67 -6.76 -27.40 2.71
C ALA A 67 -5.58 -26.45 2.94
N SER A 68 -5.03 -26.42 4.15
CA SER A 68 -3.83 -25.65 4.48
C SER A 68 -2.59 -26.50 4.23
N GLY A 69 -1.90 -26.25 3.12
CA GLY A 69 -0.71 -26.99 2.72
C GLY A 69 0.32 -27.16 3.86
N THR A 70 0.80 -28.39 4.06
CA THR A 70 1.82 -28.71 5.06
C THR A 70 3.17 -28.08 4.70
N ASN A 71 3.74 -27.34 5.67
CA ASN A 71 5.11 -26.77 5.76
C ASN A 71 5.26 -25.34 5.19
N THR A 72 5.75 -24.34 5.92
CA THR A 72 6.97 -24.30 6.73
C THR A 72 6.89 -23.20 7.80
N ALA A 73 7.76 -23.34 8.80
CA ALA A 73 7.89 -22.49 9.98
C ALA A 73 8.20 -21.03 9.65
N THR A 74 7.18 -20.20 9.48
CA THR A 74 7.10 -18.80 9.94
C THR A 74 5.71 -18.29 9.57
N LEU A 75 4.89 -17.93 10.57
CA LEU A 75 3.59 -17.23 10.48
C LEU A 75 2.39 -17.85 9.72
N VAL A 76 2.54 -18.82 8.80
CA VAL A 76 1.49 -19.11 7.79
C VAL A 76 0.87 -20.51 7.87
N SER A 77 0.47 -21.02 9.05
CA SER A 77 -0.39 -22.22 9.13
C SER A 77 -1.89 -21.91 9.10
N PHE A 78 -2.27 -20.62 9.06
CA PHE A 78 -3.65 -20.14 9.27
C PHE A 78 -4.28 -19.53 8.02
N ILE A 79 -3.46 -19.24 7.00
CA ILE A 79 -3.89 -18.55 5.79
C ILE A 79 -4.21 -19.62 4.77
N ASP A 80 -5.42 -19.59 4.21
CA ASP A 80 -5.78 -20.49 3.12
C ASP A 80 -4.84 -20.27 1.93
N GLN A 81 -4.60 -21.33 1.15
CA GLN A 81 -3.66 -21.30 0.03
C GLN A 81 -3.98 -20.20 -0.99
N LYS A 82 -5.26 -19.86 -1.15
CA LYS A 82 -5.70 -18.79 -2.07
C LYS A 82 -5.30 -17.42 -1.54
N SER A 83 -5.58 -17.11 -0.28
CA SER A 83 -5.14 -15.87 0.37
C SER A 83 -3.62 -15.73 0.35
N GLN A 84 -2.87 -16.81 0.61
CA GLN A 84 -1.41 -16.81 0.52
C GLN A 84 -0.94 -16.53 -0.91
N THR A 85 -1.55 -17.18 -1.90
CA THR A 85 -1.23 -16.95 -3.32
C THR A 85 -1.47 -15.50 -3.70
N VAL A 86 -2.63 -14.93 -3.35
CA VAL A 86 -2.97 -13.53 -3.63
C VAL A 86 -1.95 -12.59 -2.99
N PHE A 87 -1.65 -12.77 -1.70
CA PHE A 87 -0.67 -11.95 -0.99
C PHE A 87 0.70 -11.99 -1.67
N CYS A 88 1.25 -13.19 -1.91
CA CYS A 88 2.57 -13.34 -2.53
C CYS A 88 2.61 -12.74 -3.94
N ARG A 89 1.52 -12.83 -4.71
CA ARG A 89 1.45 -12.23 -6.04
C ARG A 89 1.42 -10.70 -5.96
N LEU A 90 0.63 -10.12 -5.06
CA LEU A 90 0.58 -8.67 -4.85
C LEU A 90 1.93 -8.14 -4.37
N ASP A 91 2.49 -8.74 -3.33
CA ASP A 91 3.79 -8.38 -2.74
C ASP A 91 4.90 -8.41 -3.79
N TRP A 92 4.99 -9.49 -4.58
CA TRP A 92 6.00 -9.59 -5.62
C TRP A 92 5.79 -8.54 -6.73
N THR A 93 4.54 -8.33 -7.15
CA THR A 93 4.23 -7.35 -8.21
C THR A 93 4.63 -5.93 -7.79
N THR A 94 4.32 -5.54 -6.56
CA THR A 94 4.62 -4.20 -6.03
C THR A 94 6.09 -4.04 -5.68
N ALA A 95 6.70 -5.00 -4.97
CA ALA A 95 8.09 -4.92 -4.53
C ALA A 95 9.09 -4.90 -5.69
N CYS A 96 8.75 -5.55 -6.81
CA CYS A 96 9.60 -5.59 -8.01
C CYS A 96 9.15 -4.65 -9.14
N ASN A 97 8.09 -3.85 -8.92
CA ASN A 97 7.52 -2.95 -9.93
C ASN A 97 7.24 -3.67 -11.27
N LEU A 98 6.53 -4.79 -11.19
CA LEU A 98 6.23 -5.64 -12.35
C LEU A 98 4.87 -5.28 -12.97
N PRO A 99 4.68 -5.51 -14.29
CA PRO A 99 3.37 -5.37 -14.91
C PRO A 99 2.33 -6.29 -14.23
N PHE A 100 1.06 -5.86 -14.13
CA PHE A 100 0.02 -6.73 -13.57
C PHE A 100 -0.17 -8.04 -14.36
N THR A 101 0.12 -8.02 -15.67
CA THR A 101 0.13 -9.20 -16.55
C THR A 101 1.21 -10.22 -16.22
N TRP A 102 2.17 -9.87 -15.37
CA TRP A 102 3.25 -10.75 -14.95
C TRP A 102 2.75 -12.01 -14.23
N CYS A 103 1.62 -11.93 -13.54
CA CYS A 103 1.04 -13.10 -12.87
C CYS A 103 0.55 -14.20 -13.85
N GLU A 104 0.34 -13.84 -15.12
CA GLU A 104 -0.11 -14.73 -16.20
C GLU A 104 1.06 -15.20 -17.10
N ASP A 105 2.30 -14.80 -16.79
CA ASP A 105 3.46 -15.15 -17.60
C ASP A 105 3.74 -16.68 -17.57
N PRO A 106 3.80 -17.37 -18.73
CA PRO A 106 4.02 -18.81 -18.80
C PRO A 106 5.37 -19.28 -18.21
N ILE A 107 6.42 -18.46 -18.30
CA ILE A 107 7.73 -18.74 -17.73
C ILE A 107 7.64 -18.66 -16.21
N VAL A 108 6.94 -17.66 -15.67
CA VAL A 108 6.70 -17.53 -14.23
C VAL A 108 5.92 -18.75 -13.73
N ALA A 109 4.84 -19.13 -14.42
CA ALA A 109 4.03 -20.31 -14.09
C ALA A 109 4.86 -21.61 -14.09
N LYS A 110 5.89 -21.71 -14.94
CA LYS A 110 6.79 -22.87 -15.00
C LYS A 110 7.71 -22.99 -13.78
N TYR A 111 8.14 -21.87 -13.20
CA TYR A 111 9.16 -21.86 -12.15
C TYR A 111 8.63 -21.50 -10.75
N THR A 112 7.34 -21.20 -10.61
CA THR A 112 6.71 -20.88 -9.32
C THR A 112 5.82 -22.03 -8.82
N ASN A 113 5.73 -22.17 -7.49
CA ASN A 113 4.76 -23.07 -6.85
C ASN A 113 3.44 -22.35 -6.50
N LEU A 114 3.32 -21.05 -6.81
CA LEU A 114 2.10 -20.29 -6.59
C LEU A 114 1.05 -20.68 -7.62
N GLU A 115 -0.21 -20.83 -7.19
CA GLU A 115 -1.30 -21.11 -8.12
C GLU A 115 -1.43 -20.02 -9.20
N HIS A 116 -2.01 -20.41 -10.33
CA HIS A 116 -2.30 -19.50 -11.42
C HIS A 116 -3.35 -18.49 -10.98
N LEU A 117 -3.12 -17.22 -11.30
CA LEU A 117 -4.00 -16.12 -10.96
C LEU A 117 -4.07 -15.19 -12.16
N SER A 118 -5.29 -14.81 -12.57
CA SER A 118 -5.44 -13.84 -13.66
C SER A 118 -5.15 -12.42 -13.18
N SER A 119 -4.74 -11.56 -14.11
CA SER A 119 -4.52 -10.13 -13.89
C SER A 119 -5.78 -9.45 -13.35
N GLU A 120 -6.96 -9.83 -13.88
CA GLU A 120 -8.25 -9.33 -13.41
C GLU A 120 -8.51 -9.72 -11.96
N THR A 121 -8.20 -10.96 -11.58
CA THR A 121 -8.37 -11.43 -10.20
C THR A 121 -7.37 -10.74 -9.26
N LEU A 122 -6.11 -10.55 -9.70
CA LEU A 122 -5.10 -9.80 -8.96
C LEU A 122 -5.58 -8.39 -8.65
N LEU A 123 -6.07 -7.68 -9.67
CA LEU A 123 -6.57 -6.32 -9.52
C LEU A 123 -7.80 -6.28 -8.62
N LYS A 124 -8.73 -7.23 -8.73
CA LYS A 124 -9.87 -7.32 -7.81
C LYS A 124 -9.42 -7.39 -6.35
N TYR A 125 -8.43 -8.23 -6.05
CA TYR A 125 -7.88 -8.32 -4.70
C TYR A 125 -7.06 -7.09 -4.30
N ALA A 126 -6.31 -6.48 -5.23
CA ALA A 126 -5.61 -5.22 -4.98
C ALA A 126 -6.58 -4.12 -4.52
N HIS A 127 -7.75 -3.97 -5.16
CA HIS A 127 -8.77 -3.01 -4.74
C HIS A 127 -9.31 -3.30 -3.32
N LEU A 128 -9.50 -4.58 -2.97
CA LEU A 128 -9.93 -4.96 -1.62
C LEU A 128 -8.86 -4.64 -0.58
N VAL A 129 -7.58 -4.87 -0.90
CA VAL A 129 -6.45 -4.53 -0.04
C VAL A 129 -6.33 -3.02 0.12
N VAL A 130 -6.47 -2.24 -0.96
CA VAL A 130 -6.45 -0.76 -0.89
C VAL A 130 -7.51 -0.25 0.09
N ARG A 131 -8.74 -0.77 0.03
CA ARG A 131 -9.79 -0.38 0.98
C ARG A 131 -9.43 -0.65 2.44
N GLN A 132 -8.73 -1.76 2.71
CA GLN A 132 -8.27 -2.06 4.07
C GLN A 132 -7.12 -1.13 4.48
N VAL A 133 -6.20 -0.85 3.56
CA VAL A 133 -5.10 0.10 3.77
C VAL A 133 -5.63 1.52 4.04
N GLU A 134 -6.66 1.97 3.34
CA GLU A 134 -7.32 3.26 3.59
C GLU A 134 -7.87 3.36 5.01
N ILE A 135 -8.53 2.29 5.49
CA ILE A 135 -9.03 2.21 6.88
C ILE A 135 -7.86 2.28 7.88
N ASP A 136 -6.81 1.49 7.65
CA ASP A 136 -5.66 1.42 8.55
C ASP A 136 -4.90 2.76 8.60
N ILE A 137 -4.76 3.44 7.45
CA ILE A 137 -4.23 4.81 7.37
C ILE A 137 -5.14 5.77 8.14
N GLY A 138 -6.46 5.72 7.93
CA GLY A 138 -7.41 6.57 8.64
C GLY A 138 -7.38 6.40 10.17
N LEU A 139 -7.07 5.19 10.65
CA LEU A 139 -6.87 4.91 12.08
C LEU A 139 -5.51 5.41 12.60
N ALA A 140 -4.48 5.39 11.76
CA ALA A 140 -3.13 5.83 12.12
C ALA A 140 -2.96 7.36 12.05
N LEU A 141 -3.72 8.04 11.19
CA LEU A 141 -3.66 9.49 11.04
C LEU A 141 -4.07 10.17 12.36
N PRO A 142 -3.36 11.22 12.81
CA PRO A 142 -3.86 12.06 13.88
C PRO A 142 -5.11 12.84 13.47
N VAL A 143 -5.73 13.51 14.45
CA VAL A 143 -6.88 14.40 14.21
C VAL A 143 -6.48 15.55 13.30
N ILE A 144 -5.29 16.10 13.45
CA ILE A 144 -4.77 17.18 12.60
C ILE A 144 -3.46 16.79 11.94
N PHE A 145 -3.29 17.15 10.67
CA PHE A 145 -2.10 16.81 9.88
C PHE A 145 -1.85 17.86 8.78
N GLY A 146 -0.65 17.82 8.19
CA GLY A 146 -0.34 18.60 7.00
C GLY A 146 -0.52 17.79 5.73
N ILE A 147 -0.73 18.46 4.61
CA ILE A 147 -0.72 17.81 3.29
C ILE A 147 0.51 18.25 2.51
N MET A 148 1.26 17.30 1.97
CA MET A 148 2.31 17.54 0.99
C MET A 148 1.89 16.95 -0.34
N PHE A 149 1.96 17.73 -1.41
CA PHE A 149 1.54 17.27 -2.72
C PHE A 149 2.47 17.77 -3.82
N ASP A 150 2.52 16.99 -4.90
CA ASP A 150 3.29 17.32 -6.09
C ASP A 150 2.54 16.89 -7.34
N GLY A 151 2.65 17.69 -8.39
CA GLY A 151 1.99 17.49 -9.66
C GLY A 151 2.99 17.42 -10.80
N TRP A 152 2.88 16.40 -11.65
CA TRP A 152 3.71 16.31 -12.85
C TRP A 152 2.91 15.78 -14.02
N THR A 153 3.32 16.19 -15.21
CA THR A 153 2.73 15.70 -16.46
C THR A 153 3.57 14.55 -16.99
N PHE A 154 2.92 13.42 -17.23
CA PHE A 154 3.49 12.29 -17.93
C PHE A 154 2.69 12.03 -19.21
N GLN A 155 3.34 12.18 -20.36
CA GLN A 155 2.71 12.15 -21.67
C GLN A 155 1.58 13.20 -21.78
N SER A 156 0.32 12.77 -21.94
CA SER A 156 -0.85 13.62 -22.06
C SER A 156 -1.61 13.81 -20.74
N GLU A 157 -1.16 13.19 -19.65
CA GLU A 157 -1.89 13.15 -18.38
C GLU A 157 -1.12 13.87 -17.29
N HIS A 158 -1.83 14.65 -16.49
CA HIS A 158 -1.27 15.31 -15.31
C HIS A 158 -1.66 14.54 -14.06
N TYR A 159 -0.65 14.02 -13.37
CA TYR A 159 -0.78 13.28 -12.13
C TYR A 159 -0.58 14.20 -10.95
N THR A 160 -1.27 13.91 -9.86
CA THR A 160 -1.03 14.52 -8.55
C THR A 160 -0.86 13.43 -7.51
N ALA A 161 0.25 13.52 -6.78
CA ALA A 161 0.48 12.73 -5.59
C ALA A 161 0.19 13.57 -4.35
N VAL A 162 -0.55 13.02 -3.40
CA VAL A 162 -0.91 13.66 -2.14
C VAL A 162 -0.46 12.78 -0.99
N TYR A 163 0.27 13.38 -0.05
CA TYR A 163 0.77 12.75 1.16
C TYR A 163 0.19 13.46 2.39
N ALA A 164 -0.24 12.70 3.39
CA ALA A 164 -0.39 13.21 4.73
C ALA A 164 0.99 13.30 5.39
N VAL A 165 1.23 14.38 6.13
CA VAL A 165 2.46 14.64 6.87
C VAL A 165 2.09 14.93 8.32
N PHE A 166 2.60 14.13 9.24
CA PHE A 166 2.30 14.27 10.66
C PHE A 166 3.47 13.83 11.53
N GLU A 167 3.44 14.21 12.80
CA GLU A 167 4.43 13.75 13.77
C GLU A 167 4.07 12.36 14.29
N HIS A 168 5.03 11.44 14.22
CA HIS A 168 4.96 10.11 14.83
C HIS A 168 6.33 9.80 15.45
N ASP A 169 6.35 9.43 16.73
CA ASP A 169 7.57 9.14 17.49
C ASP A 169 8.68 10.21 17.38
N GLY A 170 8.30 11.49 17.41
CA GLY A 170 9.22 12.63 17.31
C GLY A 170 9.84 12.83 15.93
N ARG A 171 9.30 12.18 14.90
CA ARG A 171 9.71 12.32 13.50
C ARG A 171 8.53 12.70 12.63
N ALA A 172 8.81 13.40 11.53
CA ALA A 172 7.80 13.68 10.52
C ALA A 172 7.63 12.44 9.62
N ASP A 173 6.50 11.76 9.77
CA ASP A 173 6.09 10.66 8.93
C ASP A 173 5.25 11.15 7.76
N LYS A 174 5.32 10.39 6.66
CA LYS A 174 4.65 10.72 5.39
C LYS A 174 3.94 9.49 4.85
N VAL A 175 2.64 9.61 4.62
CA VAL A 175 1.82 8.52 4.10
C VAL A 175 1.15 8.97 2.82
N LEU A 176 1.28 8.18 1.75
CA LEU A 176 0.63 8.44 0.47
C LEU A 176 -0.88 8.24 0.63
N LEU A 177 -1.66 9.29 0.36
CA LEU A 177 -3.13 9.26 0.37
C LEU A 177 -3.69 9.02 -1.02
N ALA A 178 -3.11 9.66 -2.04
CA ALA A 178 -3.59 9.54 -3.40
C ALA A 178 -2.46 9.68 -4.41
N PHE A 179 -2.58 8.95 -5.50
CA PHE A 179 -1.77 9.08 -6.71
C PHE A 179 -2.73 8.89 -7.89
N ALA A 180 -3.19 9.98 -8.47
CA ALA A 180 -4.22 9.93 -9.51
C ALA A 180 -4.09 11.11 -10.46
N PRO A 181 -4.58 10.96 -11.71
CA PRO A 181 -4.69 12.09 -12.61
C PRO A 181 -5.83 13.02 -12.17
N LEU A 182 -5.63 14.33 -12.33
CA LEU A 182 -6.68 15.35 -12.12
C LEU A 182 -7.51 15.48 -13.40
N ILE A 183 -8.56 14.66 -13.49
CA ILE A 183 -9.51 14.66 -14.62
C ILE A 183 -10.89 15.07 -14.10
N ASP A 184 -11.43 16.19 -14.59
CA ASP A 184 -12.84 16.56 -14.41
C ASP A 184 -13.49 16.61 -15.81
N ASN A 185 -14.47 15.73 -16.07
CA ASN A 185 -15.24 15.66 -17.33
C ASN A 185 -14.40 15.54 -18.62
N ASP A 186 -13.47 14.58 -18.70
CA ASP A 186 -12.62 14.31 -19.88
C ASP A 186 -11.72 15.48 -20.33
N VAL A 187 -11.60 16.54 -19.50
CA VAL A 187 -10.67 17.65 -19.71
C VAL A 187 -9.69 17.70 -18.53
N ALA A 188 -8.41 17.86 -18.85
CA ALA A 188 -7.39 18.13 -17.86
C ALA A 188 -7.62 19.53 -17.27
N ASP A 189 -8.34 19.60 -16.14
CA ASP A 189 -8.58 20.84 -15.41
C ASP A 189 -7.56 20.98 -14.28
N HIS A 190 -6.53 21.79 -14.52
CA HIS A 190 -5.48 22.12 -13.55
C HIS A 190 -5.82 23.39 -12.74
N SER A 191 -7.09 23.74 -12.64
CA SER A 191 -7.52 24.86 -11.82
C SER A 191 -7.39 24.54 -10.33
N SER A 192 -7.18 25.57 -9.53
CA SER A 192 -7.16 25.44 -8.07
C SER A 192 -8.48 24.87 -7.52
N ALA A 193 -9.61 25.09 -8.20
CA ALA A 193 -10.90 24.52 -7.81
C ALA A 193 -10.95 22.99 -7.98
N SER A 194 -10.32 22.46 -9.02
CA SER A 194 -10.23 21.01 -9.22
C SER A 194 -9.33 20.33 -8.20
N HIS A 195 -8.25 21.01 -7.78
CA HIS A 195 -7.45 20.55 -6.65
C HIS A 195 -8.25 20.54 -5.33
N VAL A 196 -9.09 21.55 -5.07
CA VAL A 196 -9.99 21.55 -3.89
C VAL A 196 -10.91 20.33 -3.92
N LYS A 197 -11.67 20.14 -5.01
CA LYS A 197 -12.57 18.99 -5.17
C LYS A 197 -11.85 17.66 -5.03
N PHE A 198 -10.62 17.57 -5.55
CA PHE A 198 -9.81 16.36 -5.46
C PHE A 198 -9.46 16.05 -3.99
N LEU A 199 -9.00 17.03 -3.22
CA LEU A 199 -8.73 16.85 -1.80
C LEU A 199 -10.00 16.50 -1.01
N GLU A 200 -11.11 17.21 -1.25
CA GLU A 200 -12.42 16.91 -0.64
C GLU A 200 -12.93 15.51 -1.00
N GLY A 201 -12.57 15.00 -2.18
CA GLY A 201 -12.94 13.66 -2.64
C GLY A 201 -12.12 12.54 -2.02
N ILE A 202 -10.82 12.77 -1.75
CA ILE A 202 -9.94 11.70 -1.24
C ILE A 202 -9.93 11.59 0.29
N LEU A 203 -10.07 12.70 1.03
CA LEU A 203 -9.99 12.69 2.50
C LEU A 203 -11.06 11.81 3.19
N PRO A 204 -12.31 11.72 2.68
CA PRO A 204 -13.34 10.86 3.27
C PRO A 204 -12.99 9.37 3.31
N PHE A 205 -12.13 8.86 2.40
CA PHE A 205 -11.68 7.46 2.44
C PHE A 205 -10.90 7.14 3.73
N PHE A 206 -10.30 8.16 4.34
CA PHE A 206 -9.52 8.05 5.58
C PHE A 206 -10.29 8.55 6.81
N GLY A 207 -11.58 8.89 6.65
CA GLY A 207 -12.38 9.49 7.72
C GLY A 207 -11.84 10.84 8.19
N ARG A 208 -11.33 11.64 7.24
CA ARG A 208 -10.84 13.01 7.48
C ARG A 208 -11.57 13.99 6.57
N ASP A 209 -11.46 15.26 6.92
CA ASP A 209 -11.95 16.36 6.10
C ASP A 209 -10.94 17.51 6.01
N ILE A 210 -11.24 18.52 5.19
CA ILE A 210 -10.34 19.65 4.95
C ILE A 210 -10.02 20.42 6.24
N SER A 211 -10.94 20.46 7.22
CA SER A 211 -10.72 21.16 8.49
C SER A 211 -9.69 20.48 9.40
N ASP A 212 -9.36 19.22 9.13
CA ASP A 212 -8.27 18.49 9.79
C ASP A 212 -6.88 18.89 9.24
N VAL A 213 -6.83 19.61 8.12
CA VAL A 213 -5.59 19.99 7.43
C VAL A 213 -5.09 21.35 7.92
N VAL A 214 -3.91 21.38 8.54
CA VAL A 214 -3.36 22.60 9.18
C VAL A 214 -2.33 23.35 8.33
N TYR A 215 -1.73 22.70 7.34
CA TYR A 215 -0.84 23.34 6.38
C TYR A 215 -0.73 22.52 5.09
N LEU A 216 -0.38 23.21 4.01
CA LEU A 216 -0.07 22.64 2.71
C LEU A 216 1.43 22.75 2.43
N VAL A 217 1.99 21.79 1.70
CA VAL A 217 3.36 21.83 1.17
C VAL A 217 3.29 21.47 -0.31
N GLY A 218 3.76 22.39 -1.16
CA GLY A 218 3.71 22.23 -2.60
C GLY A 218 4.61 23.24 -3.30
N ASP A 219 4.70 23.18 -4.63
CA ASP A 219 5.42 24.20 -5.38
C ASP A 219 4.76 25.59 -5.22
N ASN A 220 5.56 26.64 -5.40
CA ASN A 220 5.10 28.03 -5.26
C ASN A 220 4.41 28.55 -6.52
N CYS A 221 3.68 27.69 -7.23
CA CYS A 221 2.96 28.12 -8.42
C CYS A 221 1.69 28.90 -8.03
N ALA A 222 1.17 29.67 -8.99
CA ALA A 222 -0.04 30.46 -8.79
C ALA A 222 -1.28 29.59 -8.47
N VAL A 223 -1.35 28.38 -9.04
CA VAL A 223 -2.44 27.43 -8.79
C VAL A 223 -2.46 26.99 -7.34
N ASN A 224 -1.29 26.62 -6.79
CA ASN A 224 -1.17 26.15 -5.41
C ASN A 224 -1.33 27.29 -4.39
N SER A 225 -0.85 28.49 -4.73
CA SER A 225 -1.12 29.68 -3.92
C SER A 225 -2.62 29.96 -3.88
N LYS A 226 -3.32 29.86 -5.02
CA LYS A 226 -4.76 30.07 -5.08
C LYS A 226 -5.55 28.96 -4.38
N LEU A 227 -5.09 27.71 -4.43
CA LEU A 227 -5.65 26.59 -3.67
C LEU A 227 -5.59 26.87 -2.17
N ALA A 228 -4.44 27.30 -1.67
CA ALA A 228 -4.25 27.68 -0.27
C ALA A 228 -5.20 28.81 0.15
N ASP A 229 -5.34 29.85 -0.68
CA ASP A 229 -6.29 30.94 -0.44
C ASP A 229 -7.76 30.46 -0.43
N LEU A 230 -8.12 29.50 -1.28
CA LEU A 230 -9.50 28.96 -1.34
C LEU A 230 -9.84 28.11 -0.13
N LEU A 231 -8.86 27.38 0.41
CA LEU A 231 -9.03 26.53 1.59
C LEU A 231 -8.82 27.28 2.92
N ASP A 232 -8.25 28.49 2.87
CA ASP A 232 -7.80 29.25 4.05
C ASP A 232 -6.75 28.47 4.88
N ILE A 233 -5.84 27.77 4.19
CA ILE A 233 -4.79 26.94 4.80
C ILE A 233 -3.41 27.46 4.38
N PRO A 234 -2.44 27.65 5.30
CA PRO A 234 -1.13 28.17 4.95
C PRO A 234 -0.34 27.23 4.03
N LEU A 235 0.27 27.78 2.98
CA LEU A 235 1.15 27.05 2.06
C LEU A 235 2.63 27.27 2.39
N VAL A 236 3.34 26.18 2.65
CA VAL A 236 4.79 26.14 2.77
C VAL A 236 5.40 25.79 1.42
N GLY A 237 6.13 26.74 0.87
CA GLY A 237 6.73 26.60 -0.45
C GLY A 237 7.83 25.57 -0.57
N CYS A 238 7.78 24.80 -1.65
CA CYS A 238 8.79 23.80 -2.00
C CYS A 238 10.20 24.39 -2.08
N ALA A 239 11.12 23.89 -1.25
CA ALA A 239 12.51 24.31 -1.23
C ALA A 239 13.22 24.03 -2.57
N SER A 240 12.96 22.87 -3.19
CA SER A 240 13.53 22.51 -4.49
C SER A 240 13.07 23.45 -5.60
N HIS A 241 11.80 23.87 -5.57
CA HIS A 241 11.27 24.83 -6.53
C HIS A 241 11.93 26.21 -6.34
N ARG A 242 12.07 26.68 -5.09
CA ARG A 242 12.79 27.94 -4.79
C ARG A 242 14.25 27.89 -5.22
N LEU A 243 14.93 26.76 -5.03
CA LEU A 243 16.30 26.56 -5.50
C LEU A 243 16.37 26.60 -7.03
N ASN A 244 15.44 25.94 -7.72
CA ASN A 244 15.36 25.98 -9.19
C ASN A 244 15.19 27.42 -9.70
N LEU A 245 14.32 28.21 -9.08
CA LEU A 245 14.16 29.63 -9.43
C LEU A 245 15.45 30.43 -9.19
N ALA A 246 16.15 30.20 -8.08
CA ALA A 246 17.43 30.85 -7.81
C ALA A 246 18.51 30.49 -8.85
N VAL A 247 18.56 29.21 -9.26
CA VAL A 247 19.47 28.74 -10.32
C VAL A 247 19.13 29.39 -11.66
N GLN A 248 17.85 29.52 -12.02
CA GLN A 248 17.43 30.21 -13.24
C GLN A 248 17.90 31.67 -13.26
N VAL A 249 17.76 32.39 -12.14
CA VAL A 249 18.26 33.77 -12.02
C VAL A 249 19.79 33.82 -12.13
N PHE A 250 20.50 32.91 -11.47
CA PHE A 250 21.96 32.85 -11.53
C PHE A 250 22.48 32.52 -12.94
N MET A 251 21.71 31.74 -13.72
CA MET A 251 22.05 31.34 -15.08
C MET A 251 21.61 32.34 -16.16
N ALA A 252 20.96 33.44 -15.80
CA ALA A 252 20.35 34.38 -16.76
C ALA A 252 21.35 34.93 -17.79
N ASP A 253 22.59 35.20 -17.39
CA ASP A 253 23.63 35.70 -18.30
C ASP A 253 24.07 34.64 -19.34
N TYR A 254 23.82 33.36 -19.06
CA TYR A 254 24.14 32.23 -19.94
C TYR A 254 22.97 31.81 -20.83
N GLU A 255 21.83 32.50 -20.78
CA GLU A 255 20.63 32.17 -21.57
C GLU A 255 20.92 31.98 -23.07
N PRO A 256 21.78 32.80 -23.73
CA PRO A 256 22.12 32.57 -25.14
C PRO A 256 22.85 31.25 -25.38
N LEU A 257 23.69 30.81 -24.43
CA LEU A 257 24.41 29.54 -24.52
C LEU A 257 23.47 28.37 -24.24
N LEU A 258 22.62 28.49 -23.22
CA LEU A 258 21.59 27.50 -22.90
C LEU A 258 20.64 27.28 -24.07
N GLY A 259 20.24 28.35 -24.77
CA GLY A 259 19.45 28.27 -26.00
C GLY A 259 20.12 27.44 -27.10
N LYS A 260 21.43 27.63 -27.33
CA LYS A 260 22.20 26.82 -28.30
C LYS A 260 22.26 25.35 -27.89
N ILE A 261 22.47 25.06 -26.61
CA ILE A 261 22.47 23.70 -26.06
C ILE A 261 21.08 23.07 -26.25
N GLN A 262 20.01 23.79 -25.94
CA GLN A 262 18.64 23.31 -26.10
C GLN A 262 18.31 23.00 -27.57
N GLU A 263 18.73 23.85 -28.50
CA GLU A 263 18.57 23.62 -29.94
C GLU A 263 19.32 22.35 -30.38
N LEU A 264 20.56 22.19 -29.94
CA LEU A 264 21.36 20.98 -30.20
C LEU A 264 20.66 19.73 -29.63
N MET A 265 20.20 19.78 -28.39
CA MET A 265 19.51 18.65 -27.74
C MET A 265 18.19 18.28 -28.45
N ARG A 266 17.45 19.26 -28.97
CA ARG A 266 16.26 19.00 -29.81
C ARG A 266 16.63 18.31 -31.13
N LYS A 267 17.70 18.75 -31.78
CA LYS A 267 18.22 18.10 -33.01
C LYS A 267 18.65 16.66 -32.74
N LEU A 268 19.41 16.43 -31.65
CA LEU A 268 19.86 15.09 -31.24
C LEU A 268 18.71 14.14 -30.89
N ARG A 269 17.66 14.64 -30.21
CA ARG A 269 16.46 13.86 -29.89
C ARG A 269 15.74 13.31 -31.14
N ASN A 270 15.76 14.08 -32.23
CA ASN A 270 15.11 13.70 -33.49
C ASN A 270 16.02 12.86 -34.40
N LEU A 271 17.33 12.81 -34.13
CA LEU A 271 18.29 11.94 -34.80
C LEU A 271 18.16 10.51 -34.25
N ASN A 272 17.02 9.87 -34.51
CA ASN A 272 16.87 8.44 -34.32
C ASN A 272 17.82 7.69 -35.25
N HIS A 273 18.98 7.26 -34.75
CA HIS A 273 19.85 6.30 -35.42
C HIS A 273 19.30 4.85 -35.39
N SER A 274 17.99 4.65 -35.21
CA SER A 274 17.38 3.31 -35.26
C SER A 274 17.60 2.63 -36.62
N ALA A 275 17.78 3.41 -37.69
CA ALA A 275 18.11 2.91 -39.03
C ALA A 275 19.58 2.45 -39.19
N LYS A 276 20.49 2.74 -38.24
CA LYS A 276 21.90 2.29 -38.27
C LYS A 276 22.18 1.09 -37.35
N LEU A 277 21.16 0.60 -36.65
CA LEU A 277 21.24 -0.56 -35.72
C LEU A 277 20.40 -1.77 -36.20
N ARG A 278 20.00 -1.79 -37.48
CA ARG A 278 19.42 -2.97 -38.14
C ARG A 278 20.39 -3.55 -39.14
#